data_AF-A0A316C2D9-F1
#
_entry.id   AF-A0A316C2D9-F1
#
_cell.length_a   1.000
_cell.length_b   1.000
_cell.length_c   1.000
_cell.angle_alpha   90.00
_cell.angle_beta   90.00
_cell.angle_gamma   90.00
#
_symmetry.space_group_name_H-M   'P 1'
#
loop_
_entity.id
_entity.type
_entity.pdbx_description
1 polymer ?
#
loop_
_entity_poly.entity_id
_entity_poly.type
_entity_poly.pdbx_seq_one_letter_code
_entity_poly.pdbx_strand_id
1 'polypeptide(L)'
;MAKKATKKQPWQIEAEEHRREIEENVAMLRDGSNEYLVQIASEALEQYHHAMMRGDKAGRRPYDLVIEACIDVLYRITEHGRSEEHENGGRLWPPRSRSRFDCWISASQWLGEQLAAIPGEVPMHGQPGRFVLTVHGCRTDVRYPGLFGGPGLDGRVIDLDRPFFSETGYRSFMIGGIAHERYFTDEGEMEVDELCRIVMESSLLSDGNGKRLAEPKLHKPPFGLTFHQGKETHRPSPQEMIDSRKGDPAWGKRGFLANLPRLTPSGVAVRMEKSGQFAMAF
;
A
#
# COMPACT_ATOMS: atom_id res chain seq x y z
N MET A 1 31.65 -37.89 -12.70
CA MET A 1 31.08 -37.82 -11.34
C MET A 1 29.76 -37.07 -11.41
N ALA A 2 28.63 -37.72 -11.13
CA ALA A 2 27.34 -37.03 -11.10
C ALA A 2 27.31 -36.09 -9.89
N LYS A 3 27.04 -34.79 -10.13
CA LYS A 3 26.81 -33.83 -9.04
C LYS A 3 25.62 -34.31 -8.22
N LYS A 4 25.84 -34.59 -6.94
CA LYS A 4 24.79 -34.95 -5.99
C LYS A 4 23.77 -33.81 -5.97
N ALA A 5 22.51 -34.09 -6.28
CA ALA A 5 21.46 -33.07 -6.29
C ALA A 5 21.38 -32.44 -4.90
N THR A 6 21.51 -31.11 -4.84
CA THR A 6 21.45 -30.35 -3.59
C THR A 6 20.07 -30.52 -2.96
N LYS A 7 20.00 -30.91 -1.69
CA LYS A 7 18.73 -31.04 -0.97
C LYS A 7 18.07 -29.67 -0.87
N LYS A 8 16.85 -29.54 -1.39
CA LYS A 8 16.07 -28.29 -1.30
C LYS A 8 15.74 -27.98 0.16
N GLN A 9 15.77 -26.70 0.50
CA GLN A 9 15.33 -26.20 1.81
C GLN A 9 13.78 -26.17 1.86
N PRO A 10 13.15 -26.20 3.05
CA PRO A 10 11.69 -26.18 3.19
C PRO A 10 11.01 -25.03 2.44
N TRP A 11 11.54 -23.80 2.55
CA TRP A 11 10.99 -22.62 1.86
C TRP A 11 11.08 -22.73 0.33
N GLN A 12 12.04 -23.49 -0.21
CA GLN A 12 12.16 -23.70 -1.65
C GLN A 12 11.10 -24.67 -2.15
N ILE A 13 10.75 -25.68 -1.34
CA ILE A 13 9.68 -26.63 -1.64
C ILE A 13 8.34 -25.89 -1.60
N GLU A 14 8.09 -25.11 -0.55
CA GLU A 14 6.88 -24.30 -0.41
C GLU A 14 6.73 -23.29 -1.55
N ALA A 15 7.81 -22.59 -1.93
CA ALA A 15 7.78 -21.65 -3.05
C ALA A 15 7.54 -22.33 -4.41
N GLU A 16 7.96 -23.58 -4.59
CA GLU A 16 7.69 -24.36 -5.81
C GLU A 16 6.24 -24.84 -5.85
N GLU A 17 5.69 -25.30 -4.72
CA GLU A 17 4.28 -25.67 -4.61
C GLU A 17 3.37 -24.46 -4.85
N HIS A 18 3.69 -23.31 -4.24
CA HIS A 18 3.00 -22.04 -4.47
C HIS A 18 2.98 -21.66 -5.95
N ARG A 19 4.15 -21.75 -6.60
CA ARG A 19 4.27 -21.44 -8.03
C ARG A 19 3.45 -22.39 -8.91
N ARG A 20 3.42 -23.69 -8.57
CA ARG A 20 2.61 -24.67 -9.30
C ARG A 20 1.12 -24.35 -9.21
N GLU A 21 0.63 -24.01 -8.02
CA GLU A 21 -0.77 -23.61 -7.81
C GLU A 21 -1.14 -22.37 -8.63
N ILE A 22 -0.26 -21.36 -8.67
CA ILE A 22 -0.45 -20.16 -9.51
C ILE A 22 -0.47 -20.55 -10.99
N GLU A 23 0.45 -21.40 -11.46
CA GLU A 23 0.50 -21.83 -12.85
C GLU A 23 -0.76 -22.57 -13.31
N GLU A 24 -1.36 -23.38 -12.43
CA GLU A 24 -2.65 -24.03 -12.69
C GLU A 24 -3.77 -23.01 -12.86
N ASN A 25 -3.87 -22.02 -11.97
CA ASN A 25 -4.86 -20.93 -12.09
C ASN A 25 -4.62 -20.08 -13.34
N VAL A 26 -3.37 -19.73 -13.63
CA VAL A 26 -2.98 -18.97 -14.84
C VAL A 26 -3.42 -19.72 -16.09
N ALA A 27 -3.24 -21.04 -16.15
CA ALA A 27 -3.66 -21.84 -17.30
C ALA A 27 -5.17 -21.76 -17.56
N MET A 28 -5.99 -21.65 -16.50
CA MET A 28 -7.45 -21.49 -16.60
C MET A 28 -7.87 -20.07 -17.01
N LEU A 29 -7.08 -19.06 -16.65
CA LEU A 29 -7.41 -17.65 -16.83
C LEU A 29 -6.77 -17.00 -18.09
N ARG A 30 -5.81 -17.67 -18.72
CA ARG A 30 -4.92 -17.10 -19.76
C ARG A 30 -5.62 -16.43 -20.95
N ASP A 31 -6.81 -16.90 -21.30
CA ASP A 31 -7.57 -16.44 -22.47
C ASP A 31 -8.66 -15.41 -22.08
N GLY A 32 -8.69 -14.98 -20.81
CA GLY A 32 -9.64 -14.01 -20.28
C GLY A 32 -9.33 -12.57 -20.70
N SER A 33 -10.37 -11.76 -20.93
CA SER A 33 -10.21 -10.32 -21.15
C SER A 33 -9.82 -9.59 -19.85
N ASN A 34 -9.38 -8.34 -19.96
CA ASN A 34 -9.07 -7.52 -18.77
C ASN A 34 -10.30 -7.38 -17.86
N GLU A 35 -11.48 -7.15 -18.43
CA GLU A 35 -12.73 -7.01 -17.68
C GLU A 35 -13.08 -8.31 -16.94
N TYR A 36 -12.87 -9.45 -17.60
CA TYR A 36 -13.04 -10.76 -16.98
C TYR A 36 -12.05 -10.97 -15.82
N LEU A 37 -10.77 -10.64 -16.00
CA LEU A 37 -9.75 -10.76 -14.94
C LEU A 37 -10.05 -9.83 -13.75
N VAL A 38 -10.52 -8.61 -14.01
CA VAL A 38 -10.97 -7.68 -12.96
C VAL A 38 -12.16 -8.26 -12.20
N GLN A 39 -13.15 -8.82 -12.90
CA GLN A 39 -14.31 -9.44 -12.26
C GLN A 39 -13.90 -10.63 -11.37
N ILE A 40 -13.09 -11.55 -11.89
CA ILE A 40 -12.61 -12.72 -11.14
C ILE A 40 -11.80 -12.28 -9.91
N ALA A 41 -10.91 -11.30 -10.06
CA ALA A 41 -10.14 -10.76 -8.95
C ALA A 41 -11.03 -10.05 -7.91
N SER A 42 -12.10 -9.36 -8.34
CA SER A 42 -13.08 -8.74 -7.43
C SER A 42 -13.83 -9.79 -6.61
N GLU A 43 -14.32 -10.85 -7.25
CA GLU A 43 -15.02 -11.95 -6.56
C GLU A 43 -14.08 -12.67 -5.58
N ALA A 44 -12.84 -12.94 -5.99
CA ALA A 44 -11.82 -13.52 -5.11
C ALA A 44 -11.50 -12.61 -3.92
N LEU A 45 -11.44 -11.29 -4.14
CA LEU A 45 -11.17 -10.31 -3.08
C LEU A 45 -12.29 -10.26 -2.03
N GLU A 46 -13.55 -10.33 -2.44
CA GLU A 46 -14.69 -10.42 -1.51
C GLU A 46 -14.61 -11.69 -0.66
N GLN A 47 -14.29 -12.83 -1.28
CA GLN A 47 -14.14 -14.09 -0.55
C GLN A 47 -12.92 -14.09 0.38
N TYR A 48 -11.82 -13.48 -0.05
CA TYR A 48 -10.65 -13.22 0.78
C TYR A 48 -11.04 -12.41 2.02
N HIS A 49 -11.78 -11.30 1.83
CA HIS A 49 -12.26 -10.48 2.93
C HIS A 49 -13.16 -11.27 3.89
N HIS A 50 -14.10 -12.07 3.37
CA HIS A 50 -14.94 -12.91 4.23
C HIS A 50 -14.14 -13.96 5.01
N ALA A 51 -13.11 -14.57 4.41
CA ALA A 51 -12.22 -15.49 5.12
C ALA A 51 -11.44 -14.76 6.22
N MET A 52 -10.98 -13.55 5.94
CA MET A 52 -10.30 -12.68 6.90
C MET A 52 -11.19 -12.30 8.08
N MET A 53 -12.44 -11.90 7.83
CA MET A 53 -13.40 -11.59 8.88
C MET A 53 -13.76 -12.80 9.73
N ARG A 54 -13.67 -14.02 9.20
CA ARG A 54 -13.87 -15.27 9.97
C ARG A 54 -12.62 -15.76 10.73
N GLY A 55 -11.46 -15.11 10.56
CA GLY A 55 -10.19 -15.63 11.07
C GLY A 55 -9.73 -16.92 10.37
N ASP A 56 -10.26 -17.23 9.19
CA ASP A 56 -9.99 -18.46 8.44
C ASP A 56 -8.69 -18.34 7.62
N LYS A 57 -7.57 -18.59 8.28
CA LYS A 57 -6.21 -18.49 7.70
C LYS A 57 -5.99 -19.45 6.52
N ALA A 58 -6.59 -20.64 6.56
CA ALA A 58 -6.44 -21.60 5.46
C ALA A 58 -7.36 -21.24 4.28
N GLY A 59 -8.58 -20.78 4.57
CA GLY A 59 -9.59 -20.44 3.57
C GLY A 59 -9.28 -19.21 2.74
N ARG A 60 -8.39 -18.31 3.17
CA ARG A 60 -8.00 -17.15 2.34
C ARG A 60 -7.02 -17.47 1.21
N ARG A 61 -6.16 -18.48 1.38
CA ARG A 61 -5.05 -18.78 0.46
C ARG A 61 -5.53 -19.05 -0.98
N PRO A 62 -6.60 -19.82 -1.23
CA PRO A 62 -7.09 -20.02 -2.59
C PRO A 62 -7.44 -18.72 -3.31
N TYR A 63 -7.96 -17.72 -2.59
CA TYR A 63 -8.36 -16.44 -3.18
C TYR A 63 -7.17 -15.53 -3.48
N ASP A 64 -6.17 -15.52 -2.59
CA ASP A 64 -4.90 -14.82 -2.81
C ASP A 64 -4.20 -15.35 -4.08
N LEU A 65 -4.14 -16.68 -4.23
CA LEU A 65 -3.59 -17.36 -5.41
C LEU A 65 -4.34 -17.00 -6.71
N VAL A 66 -5.65 -16.81 -6.65
CA VAL A 66 -6.44 -16.39 -7.81
C VAL A 66 -6.13 -14.94 -8.20
N ILE A 67 -5.98 -14.05 -7.22
CA ILE A 67 -5.60 -12.66 -7.45
C ILE A 67 -4.19 -12.60 -8.05
N GLU A 68 -3.22 -13.31 -7.46
CA GLU A 68 -1.86 -13.41 -8.01
C GLU A 68 -1.87 -13.99 -9.43
N ALA A 69 -2.68 -15.01 -9.70
CA ALA A 69 -2.81 -15.57 -11.05
C ALA A 69 -3.39 -14.56 -12.05
N CYS A 70 -4.35 -13.72 -11.64
CA CYS A 70 -4.86 -12.64 -12.49
C CYS A 70 -3.76 -11.63 -12.83
N ILE A 71 -2.94 -11.24 -11.84
CA ILE A 71 -1.77 -10.36 -12.07
C ILE A 71 -0.78 -11.04 -13.02
N ASP A 72 -0.53 -12.33 -12.82
CA ASP A 72 0.35 -13.11 -13.67
C ASP A 72 -0.18 -13.18 -15.11
N VAL A 73 -1.49 -13.35 -15.35
CA VAL A 73 -2.06 -13.31 -16.70
C VAL A 73 -1.92 -11.91 -17.32
N LEU A 74 -2.21 -10.85 -16.56
CA LEU A 74 -2.03 -9.47 -17.02
C LEU A 74 -0.57 -9.15 -17.37
N TYR A 75 0.37 -9.69 -16.59
CA TYR A 75 1.80 -9.53 -16.82
C TYR A 75 2.33 -10.44 -17.93
N ARG A 76 1.88 -11.70 -18.01
CA ARG A 76 2.40 -12.72 -18.93
C ARG A 76 2.01 -12.42 -20.37
N ILE A 77 3.02 -11.91 -21.07
CA ILE A 77 3.23 -11.89 -22.51
C ILE A 77 2.51 -13.07 -23.23
N THR A 78 1.52 -12.75 -24.07
CA THR A 78 0.77 -13.70 -24.92
C THR A 78 1.54 -14.18 -26.16
N GLU A 79 2.71 -13.62 -26.47
CA GLU A 79 3.61 -14.15 -27.48
C GLU A 79 5.03 -14.09 -26.96
N HIS A 80 5.66 -15.23 -26.70
CA HIS A 80 7.11 -15.29 -26.83
C HIS A 80 7.42 -14.83 -28.25
N GLY A 81 7.71 -13.53 -28.42
CA GLY A 81 8.35 -13.05 -29.62
C GLY A 81 9.53 -13.98 -29.78
N ARG A 82 9.57 -14.72 -30.91
CA ARG A 82 10.81 -15.31 -31.38
C ARG A 82 11.86 -14.24 -31.13
N SER A 83 12.91 -14.58 -30.40
CA SER A 83 14.09 -13.74 -30.42
C SER A 83 14.38 -13.49 -31.89
N GLU A 84 14.14 -12.29 -32.39
CA GLU A 84 14.80 -11.89 -33.61
C GLU A 84 16.26 -11.90 -33.22
N GLU A 85 16.95 -12.99 -33.57
CA GLU A 85 18.39 -13.03 -33.58
C GLU A 85 18.82 -11.88 -34.50
N HIS A 86 19.22 -10.76 -33.90
CA HIS A 86 20.01 -9.80 -34.62
C HIS A 86 21.31 -10.48 -35.03
N GLU A 87 21.74 -10.24 -36.27
CA GLU A 87 22.98 -10.77 -36.87
C GLU A 87 24.26 -10.56 -36.03
N ASN A 88 24.20 -9.77 -34.94
CA ASN A 88 25.31 -9.45 -34.04
C ASN A 88 25.20 -10.05 -32.61
N GLY A 89 24.35 -11.04 -32.35
CA GLY A 89 24.47 -11.92 -31.17
C GLY A 89 24.30 -11.29 -29.77
N GLY A 90 23.81 -10.05 -29.67
CA GLY A 90 23.53 -9.40 -28.38
C GLY A 90 22.15 -9.75 -27.85
N ARG A 91 22.06 -10.37 -26.65
CA ARG A 91 20.79 -10.47 -25.91
C ARG A 91 20.42 -9.08 -25.37
N LEU A 92 19.37 -8.47 -25.91
CA LEU A 92 18.77 -7.29 -25.29
C LEU A 92 18.01 -7.74 -24.04
N TRP A 93 18.40 -7.20 -22.88
CA TRP A 93 17.70 -7.42 -21.61
C TRP A 93 17.03 -6.10 -21.21
N PRO A 94 15.72 -6.08 -20.91
CA PRO A 94 14.75 -7.18 -20.94
C PRO A 94 14.16 -7.44 -22.35
N PRO A 95 13.61 -8.65 -22.61
CA PRO A 95 12.87 -8.92 -23.83
C PRO A 95 11.73 -7.92 -24.01
N ARG A 96 11.45 -7.49 -25.25
CA ARG A 96 10.27 -6.67 -25.56
C ARG A 96 9.03 -7.53 -25.33
N SER A 97 8.53 -7.45 -24.11
CA SER A 97 7.20 -7.90 -23.71
C SER A 97 6.16 -7.24 -24.61
N ARG A 98 5.27 -8.03 -25.23
CA ARG A 98 4.00 -7.51 -25.77
C ARG A 98 2.96 -7.25 -24.66
N SER A 99 3.29 -7.51 -23.40
CA SER A 99 2.40 -7.13 -22.29
C SER A 99 2.41 -5.61 -22.13
N ARG A 100 1.23 -5.06 -21.86
CA ARG A 100 1.01 -3.63 -21.58
C ARG A 100 1.84 -3.14 -20.39
N PHE A 101 2.31 -4.04 -19.52
CA PHE A 101 3.04 -3.74 -18.31
C PHE A 101 4.52 -4.09 -18.46
N ASP A 102 5.38 -3.19 -18.00
CA ASP A 102 6.83 -3.35 -18.00
C ASP A 102 7.34 -4.33 -16.93
N CYS A 103 6.56 -4.53 -15.86
CA CYS A 103 6.85 -5.51 -14.82
C CYS A 103 5.57 -6.00 -14.11
N TRP A 104 5.72 -7.09 -13.33
CA TRP A 104 4.64 -7.66 -12.51
C TRP A 104 4.05 -6.62 -11.53
N ILE A 105 4.90 -5.78 -10.93
CA ILE A 105 4.46 -4.75 -9.98
C ILE A 105 3.53 -3.74 -10.65
N SER A 106 3.83 -3.32 -11.89
CA SER A 106 2.97 -2.40 -12.64
C SER A 106 1.62 -3.04 -13.00
N ALA A 107 1.59 -4.35 -13.31
CA ALA A 107 0.35 -5.09 -13.53
C ALA A 107 -0.47 -5.20 -12.23
N SER A 108 0.19 -5.50 -11.10
CA SER A 108 -0.42 -5.57 -9.77
C SER A 108 -1.02 -4.22 -9.36
N GLN A 109 -0.27 -3.13 -9.53
CA GLN A 109 -0.75 -1.78 -9.26
C GLN A 109 -1.97 -1.42 -10.12
N TRP A 110 -1.93 -1.73 -11.42
CA TRP A 110 -3.06 -1.45 -12.29
C TRP A 110 -4.31 -2.22 -11.89
N LEU A 111 -4.20 -3.52 -11.57
CA LEU A 111 -5.33 -4.32 -11.10
C LEU A 111 -5.84 -3.79 -9.75
N GLY A 112 -4.93 -3.46 -8.84
CA GLY A 112 -5.26 -2.85 -7.56
C GLY A 112 -6.01 -1.52 -7.70
N GLU A 113 -5.66 -0.69 -8.69
CA GLU A 113 -6.41 0.53 -9.02
C GLU A 113 -7.82 0.25 -9.55
N GLN A 114 -8.03 -0.84 -10.31
CA GLN A 114 -9.37 -1.24 -10.76
C GLN A 114 -10.24 -1.70 -9.59
N LEU A 115 -9.63 -2.29 -8.57
CA LEU A 115 -10.31 -2.86 -7.40
C LEU A 115 -10.30 -1.94 -6.19
N ALA A 116 -9.72 -0.75 -6.29
CA ALA A 116 -9.55 0.15 -5.17
C ALA A 116 -10.89 0.57 -4.57
N ALA A 117 -10.94 0.64 -3.25
CA ALA A 117 -12.07 1.21 -2.53
C ALA A 117 -12.27 2.68 -2.93
N ILE A 118 -13.52 3.15 -2.82
CA ILE A 118 -13.86 4.55 -3.07
C ILE A 118 -13.03 5.43 -2.12
N PRO A 119 -12.35 6.48 -2.61
CA PRO A 119 -11.54 7.34 -1.75
C PRO A 119 -12.35 7.93 -0.58
N GLY A 120 -11.87 7.71 0.64
CA GLY A 120 -12.54 8.09 1.88
C GLY A 120 -13.28 6.94 2.58
N GLU A 121 -13.58 5.84 1.88
CA GLU A 121 -14.18 4.65 2.48
C GLU A 121 -13.11 3.70 3.02
N VAL A 122 -13.45 2.99 4.11
CA VAL A 122 -12.60 1.93 4.63
C VAL A 122 -12.66 0.76 3.65
N PRO A 123 -11.51 0.27 3.15
CA PRO A 123 -11.49 -0.82 2.20
C PRO A 123 -11.81 -2.16 2.87
N MET A 124 -12.22 -3.14 2.07
CA MET A 124 -12.20 -4.55 2.47
C MET A 124 -10.76 -5.02 2.74
N HIS A 125 -10.63 -6.14 3.45
CA HIS A 125 -9.32 -6.79 3.62
C HIS A 125 -8.73 -7.19 2.27
N GLY A 126 -7.46 -6.86 2.06
CA GLY A 126 -6.75 -7.10 0.80
C GLY A 126 -7.07 -6.09 -0.31
N GLN A 127 -8.08 -5.25 -0.15
CA GLN A 127 -8.48 -4.25 -1.13
C GLN A 127 -7.64 -2.98 -0.94
N PRO A 128 -7.04 -2.41 -2.00
CA PRO A 128 -6.35 -1.13 -1.89
C PRO A 128 -7.33 -0.03 -1.51
N GLY A 129 -6.91 0.90 -0.66
CA GLY A 129 -7.77 1.99 -0.23
C GLY A 129 -7.01 3.20 0.26
N ARG A 130 -7.67 4.35 0.19
CA ARG A 130 -7.17 5.60 0.78
C ARG A 130 -8.27 6.26 1.59
N PHE A 131 -8.04 6.41 2.88
CA PHE A 131 -9.05 6.84 3.85
C PHE A 131 -8.41 7.59 5.01
N VAL A 132 -9.24 8.14 5.91
CA VAL A 132 -8.74 8.88 7.08
C VAL A 132 -8.89 8.06 8.35
N LEU A 133 -7.80 7.94 9.09
CA LEU A 133 -7.78 7.42 10.45
C LEU A 133 -7.43 8.51 11.46
N THR A 134 -7.94 8.38 12.68
CA THR A 134 -7.43 9.14 13.82
C THR A 134 -6.49 8.25 14.63
N VAL A 135 -5.22 8.64 14.70
CA VAL A 135 -4.17 7.93 15.47
C VAL A 135 -3.52 8.93 16.42
N HIS A 136 -3.49 8.61 17.71
CA HIS A 136 -3.05 9.54 18.78
C HIS A 136 -3.65 10.96 18.66
N GLY A 137 -4.95 11.04 18.33
CA GLY A 137 -5.68 12.31 18.21
C GLY A 137 -5.32 13.13 16.96
N CYS A 138 -4.61 12.53 16.00
CA CYS A 138 -4.19 13.16 14.75
C CYS A 138 -4.90 12.50 13.59
N ARG A 139 -5.64 13.27 12.80
CA ARG A 139 -6.19 12.78 11.53
C ARG A 139 -5.04 12.49 10.58
N THR A 140 -5.13 11.35 9.94
CA THR A 140 -4.09 10.80 9.08
C THR A 140 -4.71 10.33 7.78
N ASP A 141 -4.19 10.84 6.67
CA ASP A 141 -4.40 10.31 5.33
C ASP A 141 -3.60 9.00 5.19
N VAL A 142 -4.32 7.88 5.16
CA VAL A 142 -3.78 6.53 5.12
C VAL A 142 -3.89 5.98 3.71
N ARG A 143 -2.79 5.42 3.19
CA ARG A 143 -2.77 4.62 1.96
C ARG A 143 -2.49 3.18 2.34
N TYR A 144 -3.50 2.34 2.17
CA TYR A 144 -3.45 0.91 2.42
C TYR A 144 -3.33 0.18 1.06
N PRO A 145 -2.23 -0.53 0.79
CA PRO A 145 -2.02 -1.17 -0.52
C PRO A 145 -2.76 -2.49 -0.71
N GLY A 146 -3.33 -3.08 0.34
CA GLY A 146 -3.96 -4.40 0.26
C GLY A 146 -2.98 -5.49 -0.19
N LEU A 147 -3.47 -6.45 -0.98
CA LEU A 147 -2.67 -7.53 -1.60
C LEU A 147 -1.81 -7.06 -2.78
N PHE A 148 -1.97 -5.80 -3.23
CA PHE A 148 -1.40 -5.29 -4.48
C PHE A 148 -0.11 -4.49 -4.28
N GLY A 149 0.39 -4.39 -3.05
CA GLY A 149 1.60 -3.64 -2.76
C GLY A 149 2.46 -4.22 -1.64
N GLY A 150 3.36 -3.40 -1.12
CA GLY A 150 4.36 -3.83 -0.15
C GLY A 150 3.75 -4.20 1.22
N PRO A 151 4.57 -4.76 2.13
CA PRO A 151 4.13 -5.29 3.43
C PRO A 151 3.80 -4.19 4.46
N GLY A 152 3.39 -3.00 4.03
CA GLY A 152 3.22 -1.84 4.88
C GLY A 152 2.01 -1.01 4.49
N LEU A 153 1.88 0.13 5.15
CA LEU A 153 0.95 1.19 4.78
C LEU A 153 1.65 2.52 4.95
N ASP A 154 1.15 3.55 4.27
CA ASP A 154 1.67 4.89 4.44
C ASP A 154 0.67 5.75 5.20
N GLY A 155 1.15 6.47 6.21
CA GLY A 155 0.34 7.43 6.96
C GLY A 155 0.93 8.82 6.84
N ARG A 156 0.10 9.79 6.48
CA ARG A 156 0.44 11.20 6.47
C ARG A 156 -0.53 11.98 7.35
N VAL A 157 -0.02 12.54 8.44
CA VAL A 157 -0.86 13.37 9.32
C VAL A 157 -1.30 14.63 8.58
N ILE A 158 -2.59 14.95 8.64
CA ILE A 158 -3.20 16.10 7.95
C ILE A 158 -3.39 17.30 8.90
N ASP A 159 -3.41 17.05 10.22
CA ASP A 159 -3.58 18.06 11.26
C ASP A 159 -2.25 18.76 11.61
N LEU A 160 -1.94 19.87 10.93
CA LEU A 160 -0.70 20.65 11.06
C LEU A 160 -0.43 21.28 12.44
N ASP A 161 -1.40 21.27 13.36
CA ASP A 161 -1.29 21.78 14.72
C ASP A 161 -1.13 20.68 15.78
N ARG A 162 -1.13 19.41 15.38
CA ARG A 162 -1.00 18.24 16.25
C ARG A 162 0.42 17.65 16.23
N PRO A 163 0.74 16.67 17.09
CA PRO A 163 1.98 15.91 16.97
C PRO A 163 1.99 14.99 15.73
N PHE A 164 3.18 14.67 15.21
CA PHE A 164 3.33 13.93 13.94
C PHE A 164 4.13 12.64 14.09
N PHE A 165 3.96 11.72 13.15
CA PHE A 165 4.68 10.43 13.16
C PHE A 165 6.15 10.53 12.76
N SER A 166 6.54 11.63 12.11
CA SER A 166 7.90 11.93 11.63
C SER A 166 8.07 13.45 11.46
N GLU A 167 9.29 13.89 11.12
CA GLU A 167 9.59 15.31 10.85
C GLU A 167 8.84 15.88 9.63
N THR A 168 8.63 15.06 8.60
CA THR A 168 7.88 15.47 7.39
C THR A 168 6.38 15.28 7.55
N GLY A 169 5.98 14.62 8.63
CA GLY A 169 4.62 14.20 8.89
C GLY A 169 4.11 13.01 8.08
N TYR A 170 4.96 12.50 7.19
CA TYR A 170 4.75 11.26 6.47
C TYR A 170 5.61 10.16 7.11
N ARG A 171 5.02 8.98 7.33
CA ARG A 171 5.74 7.80 7.74
C ARG A 171 5.24 6.59 6.97
N SER A 172 6.17 5.79 6.48
CA SER A 172 5.87 4.45 6.01
C SER A 172 5.92 3.49 7.20
N PHE A 173 4.85 2.73 7.37
CA PHE A 173 4.66 1.76 8.43
C PHE A 173 4.95 0.37 7.88
N MET A 174 6.25 0.06 7.78
CA MET A 174 6.73 -1.22 7.29
C MET A 174 6.64 -2.25 8.40
N ILE A 175 5.60 -3.08 8.38
CA ILE A 175 5.53 -4.22 9.29
C ILE A 175 5.09 -5.47 8.55
N GLY A 176 6.02 -6.42 8.44
CA GLY A 176 5.74 -7.73 7.84
C GLY A 176 4.52 -8.35 8.49
N GLY A 177 3.43 -8.47 7.74
CA GLY A 177 2.18 -9.02 8.25
C GLY A 177 0.89 -8.33 7.82
N ILE A 178 0.95 -7.16 7.19
CA ILE A 178 -0.27 -6.49 6.68
C ILE A 178 -0.79 -7.17 5.42
N ALA A 179 0.11 -7.48 4.48
CA ALA A 179 -0.19 -8.33 3.32
C ALA A 179 -0.12 -9.83 3.66
N HIS A 180 0.61 -10.21 4.71
CA HIS A 180 0.94 -11.60 5.02
C HIS A 180 0.91 -11.94 6.53
N GLU A 181 -0.21 -11.71 7.19
CA GLU A 181 -0.60 -12.61 8.28
C GLU A 181 -0.14 -12.40 9.72
N ARG A 182 0.74 -11.44 10.01
CA ARG A 182 1.34 -11.35 11.35
C ARG A 182 0.46 -10.70 12.43
N TYR A 183 -0.53 -9.91 12.04
CA TYR A 183 -1.37 -9.16 12.98
C TYR A 183 -2.75 -9.77 13.24
N PHE A 184 -3.01 -10.96 12.70
CA PHE A 184 -4.25 -11.66 12.97
C PHE A 184 -4.22 -12.28 14.36
N THR A 185 -4.98 -11.68 15.27
CA THR A 185 -5.52 -12.39 16.41
C THR A 185 -6.31 -13.59 15.89
N ASP A 186 -6.27 -14.73 16.58
CA ASP A 186 -7.16 -15.86 16.27
C ASP A 186 -8.65 -15.51 16.53
N GLU A 187 -8.88 -14.32 17.08
CA GLU A 187 -10.15 -13.62 17.16
C GLU A 187 -10.44 -13.01 15.78
N GLY A 188 -11.35 -13.62 15.02
CA GLY A 188 -11.91 -13.03 13.80
C GLY A 188 -12.63 -11.70 14.08
N GLU A 189 -13.16 -11.07 13.03
CA GLU A 189 -13.99 -9.84 13.08
C GLU A 189 -13.24 -8.52 13.32
N MET A 190 -12.00 -8.38 12.85
CA MET A 190 -11.29 -7.09 12.85
C MET A 190 -11.42 -6.37 11.51
N GLU A 191 -11.92 -5.14 11.49
CA GLU A 191 -11.99 -4.31 10.28
C GLU A 191 -10.62 -3.73 9.88
N VAL A 192 -10.48 -3.29 8.62
CA VAL A 192 -9.20 -2.75 8.12
C VAL A 192 -8.79 -1.47 8.84
N ASP A 193 -9.74 -0.62 9.22
CA ASP A 193 -9.45 0.64 9.90
C ASP A 193 -8.87 0.42 11.30
N GLU A 194 -9.39 -0.58 12.02
CA GLU A 194 -8.88 -1.04 13.31
C GLU A 194 -7.51 -1.70 13.18
N LEU A 195 -7.35 -2.62 12.22
CA LEU A 195 -6.06 -3.24 11.91
C LEU A 195 -4.98 -2.18 11.64
N CYS A 196 -5.27 -1.24 10.74
CA CYS A 196 -4.34 -0.18 10.37
C CYS A 196 -4.00 0.71 11.58
N ARG A 197 -4.98 1.02 12.43
CA ARG A 197 -4.76 1.78 13.68
C ARG A 197 -3.81 1.04 14.61
N ILE A 198 -4.04 -0.25 14.87
CA ILE A 198 -3.19 -1.08 15.73
C ILE A 198 -1.75 -1.14 15.20
N VAL A 199 -1.60 -1.37 13.89
CA VAL A 199 -0.29 -1.40 13.22
C VAL A 199 0.45 -0.08 13.42
N MET A 200 -0.22 1.04 13.14
CA MET A 200 0.37 2.36 13.26
C MET A 200 0.78 2.67 14.70
N GLU A 201 -0.11 2.45 15.66
CA GLU A 201 0.15 2.65 17.09
C GLU A 201 1.30 1.75 17.59
N SER A 202 1.29 0.47 17.22
CA SER A 202 2.37 -0.46 17.56
C SER A 202 3.71 -0.01 16.99
N SER A 203 3.74 0.51 15.76
CA SER A 203 4.96 1.02 15.13
C SER A 203 5.47 2.30 15.81
N LEU A 204 4.56 3.18 16.25
CA LEU A 204 4.90 4.41 16.97
C LEU A 204 5.44 4.12 18.38
N LEU A 205 5.04 3.00 18.97
CA LEU A 205 5.56 2.49 20.23
C LEU A 205 6.84 1.67 20.08
N SER A 206 7.36 1.44 18.87
CA SER A 206 8.62 0.74 18.66
C SER A 206 9.79 1.72 18.58
N ASP A 207 10.91 1.38 19.23
CA ASP A 207 12.16 2.14 19.13
C ASP A 207 12.98 1.81 17.86
N GLY A 208 12.51 0.88 17.02
CA GLY A 208 13.22 0.38 15.83
C GLY A 208 14.25 -0.72 16.13
N ASN A 209 14.61 -0.93 17.39
CA ASN A 209 15.52 -1.99 17.86
C ASN A 209 14.77 -3.15 18.54
N GLY A 210 13.44 -3.19 18.39
CA GLY A 210 12.59 -4.23 18.96
C GLY A 210 12.15 -3.97 20.40
N LYS A 211 12.52 -2.83 21.02
CA LYS A 211 12.02 -2.44 22.34
C LYS A 211 10.74 -1.62 22.21
N ARG A 212 9.80 -1.86 23.11
CA ARG A 212 8.58 -1.06 23.23
C ARG A 212 8.83 0.16 24.11
N LEU A 213 8.45 1.33 23.62
CA LEU A 213 8.47 2.61 24.31
C LEU A 213 7.24 2.72 25.23
N ALA A 214 7.36 3.50 26.31
CA ALA A 214 6.24 3.81 27.20
C ALA A 214 5.27 4.85 26.60
N GLU A 215 5.78 5.73 25.73
CA GLU A 215 5.03 6.75 25.02
C GLU A 215 5.32 6.68 23.51
N PRO A 216 4.35 7.01 22.65
CA PRO A 216 4.54 7.00 21.21
C PRO A 216 5.57 8.04 20.78
N LYS A 217 6.45 7.67 19.83
CA LYS A 217 7.42 8.59 19.24
C LYS A 217 6.72 9.56 18.30
N LEU A 218 6.41 10.76 18.82
CA LEU A 218 5.76 11.84 18.08
C LEU A 218 6.67 13.08 17.99
N HIS A 219 6.56 13.81 16.88
CA HIS A 219 7.30 15.03 16.59
C HIS A 219 6.45 16.29 16.83
N LYS A 220 7.07 17.38 17.29
CA LYS A 220 6.37 18.65 17.61
C LYS A 220 6.19 19.53 16.35
N PRO A 221 5.12 20.35 16.28
CA PRO A 221 4.90 21.37 15.23
C PRO A 221 5.92 22.53 15.24
N PRO A 222 6.08 23.30 14.14
CA PRO A 222 5.46 23.18 12.79
C PRO A 222 6.26 22.31 11.76
N PHE A 223 5.68 22.01 10.58
CA PHE A 223 6.06 20.89 9.69
C PHE A 223 6.42 21.21 8.24
N GLY A 224 7.11 20.24 7.62
CA GLY A 224 7.46 20.06 6.19
C GLY A 224 8.93 19.63 6.03
N LEU A 225 9.42 19.48 4.79
CA LEU A 225 10.80 19.09 4.52
C LEU A 225 11.76 20.19 5.02
N THR A 226 12.38 19.97 6.17
CA THR A 226 13.57 20.73 6.55
C THR A 226 14.66 20.36 5.56
N PHE A 227 15.15 21.33 4.78
CA PHE A 227 16.25 21.10 3.87
C PHE A 227 17.44 21.97 4.26
N HIS A 228 18.63 21.46 3.95
CA HIS A 228 19.88 22.15 4.23
C HIS A 228 20.42 22.78 2.95
N GLN A 229 20.68 24.08 2.98
CA GLN A 229 21.43 24.77 1.94
C GLN A 229 22.77 25.20 2.53
N GLY A 230 23.80 24.37 2.31
CA GLY A 230 25.09 24.54 2.97
C GLY A 230 24.99 24.30 4.48
N LYS A 231 25.23 25.34 5.30
CA LYS A 231 25.10 25.28 6.77
C LYS A 231 23.74 25.76 7.27
N GLU A 232 22.92 26.32 6.40
CA GLU A 232 21.61 26.86 6.77
C GLU A 232 20.56 25.75 6.74
N THR A 233 19.72 25.74 7.77
CA THR A 233 18.59 24.82 7.89
C THR A 233 17.34 25.60 7.56
N HIS A 234 16.77 25.35 6.40
CA HIS A 234 15.51 25.98 5.98
C HIS A 234 14.37 25.23 6.64
N ARG A 235 13.61 25.96 7.47
CA ARG A 235 12.37 25.42 8.00
C ARG A 235 11.35 25.34 6.88
N PRO A 236 10.52 24.30 6.90
CA PRO A 236 9.49 24.13 5.92
C PRO A 236 8.52 25.30 5.87
N SER A 237 8.17 25.70 4.65
CA SER A 237 7.19 26.75 4.41
C SER A 237 5.79 26.18 4.14
N PRO A 238 4.73 26.91 4.54
CA PRO A 238 3.34 26.53 4.24
C PRO A 238 3.05 26.37 2.75
N GLN A 239 3.70 27.19 1.91
CA GLN A 239 3.52 27.14 0.46
C GLN A 239 4.09 25.85 -0.13
N GLU A 240 5.24 25.37 0.36
CA GLU A 240 5.81 24.09 -0.08
C GLU A 240 4.91 22.90 0.28
N MET A 241 4.26 22.94 1.45
CA MET A 241 3.28 21.92 1.82
C MET A 241 2.06 21.93 0.87
N ILE A 242 1.55 23.11 0.52
CA ILE A 242 0.46 23.26 -0.46
C ILE A 242 0.90 22.77 -1.83
N ASP A 243 2.08 23.19 -2.29
CA ASP A 243 2.61 22.85 -3.62
C ASP A 243 2.85 21.35 -3.75
N SER A 244 3.35 20.70 -2.69
CA SER A 244 3.52 19.23 -2.65
C SER A 244 2.21 18.46 -2.77
N ARG A 245 1.06 19.10 -2.49
CA ARG A 245 -0.28 18.50 -2.49
C ARG A 245 -1.12 18.90 -3.70
N LYS A 246 -0.69 19.91 -4.46
CA LYS A 246 -1.46 20.51 -5.57
C LYS A 246 -1.82 19.51 -6.67
N GLY A 247 -0.98 18.50 -6.89
CA GLY A 247 -1.20 17.44 -7.88
C GLY A 247 -1.99 16.23 -7.37
N ASP A 248 -2.29 16.15 -6.07
CA ASP A 248 -2.97 15.00 -5.49
C ASP A 248 -4.49 15.21 -5.51
N PRO A 249 -5.27 14.39 -6.25
CA PRO A 249 -6.72 14.55 -6.37
C PRO A 249 -7.46 14.53 -5.04
N ALA A 250 -6.93 13.83 -4.03
CA ALA A 250 -7.53 13.78 -2.69
C ALA A 250 -7.54 15.15 -1.99
N TRP A 251 -6.56 16.00 -2.30
CA TRP A 251 -6.37 17.33 -1.70
C TRP A 251 -6.96 18.46 -2.56
N GLY A 252 -7.35 18.15 -3.80
CA GLY A 252 -8.05 19.10 -4.67
C GLY A 252 -9.42 19.50 -4.10
N LYS A 253 -10.01 20.58 -4.61
CA LYS A 253 -11.30 21.14 -4.13
C LYS A 253 -12.48 20.15 -4.11
N ARG A 254 -12.41 19.07 -4.88
CA ARG A 254 -13.42 18.00 -4.96
C ARG A 254 -12.94 16.68 -4.37
N GLY A 255 -11.72 16.65 -3.83
CA GLY A 255 -11.14 15.48 -3.21
C GLY A 255 -11.77 15.21 -1.85
N PHE A 256 -11.72 13.95 -1.41
CA PHE A 256 -12.35 13.54 -0.16
C PHE A 256 -11.75 14.23 1.08
N LEU A 257 -10.46 14.61 1.04
CA LEU A 257 -9.83 15.33 2.14
C LEU A 257 -10.29 16.78 2.20
N ALA A 258 -10.50 17.47 1.08
CA ALA A 258 -10.93 18.87 1.07
C ALA A 258 -12.30 19.10 1.73
N ASN A 259 -13.12 18.05 1.83
CA ASN A 259 -14.45 18.10 2.46
C ASN A 259 -14.43 17.79 3.97
N LEU A 260 -13.28 17.45 4.54
CA LEU A 260 -13.21 17.14 5.96
C LEU A 260 -13.38 18.42 6.81
N PRO A 261 -14.08 18.34 7.95
CA PRO A 261 -14.25 19.49 8.84
C PRO A 261 -12.90 20.11 9.23
N ARG A 262 -12.82 21.46 9.30
CA ARG A 262 -11.60 22.19 9.70
C ARG A 262 -10.39 22.05 8.76
N LEU A 263 -10.59 21.62 7.52
CA LEU A 263 -9.61 21.74 6.45
C LEU A 263 -10.04 22.86 5.49
N THR A 264 -9.06 23.52 4.86
CA THR A 264 -9.30 24.45 3.75
C THR A 264 -9.76 23.67 2.50
N PRO A 265 -10.26 24.36 1.45
CA PRO A 265 -10.52 23.73 0.15
C PRO A 265 -9.29 23.12 -0.54
N SER A 266 -8.08 23.36 -0.03
CA SER A 266 -6.83 22.68 -0.45
C SER A 266 -6.46 21.51 0.46
N GLY A 267 -7.37 21.08 1.35
CA GLY A 267 -7.19 20.01 2.32
C GLY A 267 -6.26 20.37 3.48
N VAL A 268 -5.78 21.61 3.60
CA VAL A 268 -4.81 22.00 4.63
C VAL A 268 -5.51 22.31 5.94
N ALA A 269 -4.96 21.86 7.08
CA ALA A 269 -5.56 22.14 8.37
C ALA A 269 -5.61 23.63 8.70
N VAL A 270 -6.74 24.04 9.27
CA VAL A 270 -6.97 25.39 9.78
C VAL A 270 -6.70 25.37 11.28
N ARG A 271 -5.73 26.16 11.73
CA ARG A 271 -5.41 26.29 13.16
C ARG A 271 -6.42 27.24 13.81
N MET A 272 -7.07 26.78 14.89
CA MET A 272 -7.90 27.67 15.69
C MET A 272 -7.01 28.40 16.70
N GLU A 273 -6.90 29.71 16.57
CA GLU A 273 -6.16 30.52 17.54
C GLU A 273 -6.95 30.66 18.85
N LYS A 274 -6.24 31.03 19.93
CA LYS A 274 -6.86 31.33 21.23
C LYS A 274 -7.91 32.46 21.16
N SER A 275 -7.84 33.30 20.12
CA SER A 275 -8.79 34.38 19.82
C SER A 275 -10.13 33.89 19.27
N GLY A 276 -10.28 32.59 18.98
CA GLY A 276 -11.44 32.05 18.27
C GLY A 276 -11.41 32.33 16.76
N GLN A 277 -10.35 32.98 16.25
CA GLN A 277 -10.13 33.16 14.82
C GLN A 277 -9.50 31.89 14.22
N PHE A 278 -9.97 31.55 13.03
CA PHE A 278 -9.36 30.55 12.18
C PHE A 278 -8.15 31.17 11.50
N ALA A 279 -6.95 30.88 12.01
CA ALA A 279 -5.72 31.13 11.26
C ALA A 279 -5.47 29.92 10.36
N MET A 280 -4.96 30.14 9.15
CA MET A 280 -4.34 28.99 8.47
C MET A 280 -3.20 28.49 9.37
N ALA A 281 -2.94 27.18 9.39
CA ALA A 281 -1.74 26.69 10.06
C ALA A 281 -0.53 27.28 9.32
N PHE A 282 -0.05 28.43 9.81
CA PHE A 282 1.17 29.10 9.39
C PHE A 282 2.35 28.51 10.14
#